data_AF-A0A2I1F656-F1
#
_entry.id   AF-A0A2I1F656-F1
#
_cell.length_a   1.000
_cell.length_b   1.000
_cell.length_c   1.000
_cell.angle_alpha   90.00
_cell.angle_beta   90.00
_cell.angle_gamma   90.00
#
_symmetry.space_group_name_H-M   'P 1'
#
loop_
_entity.id
_entity.type
_entity.pdbx_description
1 polymer ?
#
loop_
_entity_poly.entity_id
_entity_poly.type
_entity_poly.pdbx_seq_one_letter_code
_entity_poly.pdbx_strand_id
1 'polypeptide(L)' 'MKICFHYLLHLADTIETNGPCWSTWQFPIERLFGMLLPLVQSKLYPYDNLAN' A
#
# COMPACT_ATOMS: atom_id res chain seq x y z
N MET A 1 11.53 -8.72 -9.37
CA MET A 1 10.99 -7.96 -8.24
C MET A 1 12.00 -8.01 -7.09
N LYS A 2 12.81 -6.97 -6.91
CA LYS A 2 13.81 -6.90 -5.83
C LYS A 2 13.09 -6.31 -4.63
N ILE A 3 12.62 -7.16 -3.71
CA ILE A 3 12.04 -6.67 -2.46
C ILE A 3 13.16 -5.91 -1.73
N CYS A 4 12.98 -4.62 -1.51
CA CYS A 4 13.98 -3.79 -0.83
C CYS A 4 13.88 -4.06 0.67
N PHE A 5 14.58 -5.10 1.15
CA PHE A 5 14.67 -5.46 2.57
C PHE A 5 15.10 -4.29 3.47
N HIS A 6 15.83 -3.32 2.92
CA HIS A 6 16.19 -2.08 3.59
C HIS A 6 14.96 -1.31 4.09
N TYR A 7 13.88 -1.25 3.29
CA TYR A 7 12.66 -0.54 3.67
C TYR A 7 11.88 -1.26 4.78
N LEU A 8 11.95 -2.60 4.81
CA LEU A 8 11.38 -3.42 5.89
C LEU A 8 12.10 -3.19 7.23
N LEU A 9 13.42 -2.89 7.20
CA LEU A 9 14.18 -2.58 8.40
C LEU A 9 13.76 -1.23 9.00
N HIS A 10 13.50 -0.24 8.15
CA HIS A 10 13.02 1.08 8.57
C HIS A 10 11.56 1.08 9.02
N LEU A 11 10.78 0.05 8.66
CA LEU A 11 9.38 -0.06 9.09
C LEU A 11 9.27 -0.04 10.62
N ALA A 12 10.19 -0.70 11.34
CA ALA A 12 10.20 -0.71 12.80
C ALA A 12 10.45 0.69 13.39
N ASP A 13 11.39 1.45 12.82
CA ASP A 13 11.73 2.83 13.23
C ASP A 13 10.54 3.77 13.00
N THR A 14 9.86 3.62 11.86
CA THR A 14 8.64 4.40 11.57
C THR A 14 7.45 4.07 12.48
N ILE A 15 7.39 2.85 13.03
CA ILE A 15 6.35 2.45 13.99
C ILE A 15 6.62 3.07 15.37
N GLU A 16 7.87 3.15 15.77
CA GLU A 16 8.25 3.77 17.04
C GLU A 16 8.01 5.28 17.03
N THR A 17 8.36 5.94 15.92
CA THR A 17 8.26 7.40 15.78
C THR A 17 6.85 7.90 15.50
N ASN A 18 6.07 7.20 14.66
CA ASN A 18 4.72 7.64 14.29
C ASN A 18 3.61 6.93 15.08
N GLY A 19 3.95 5.93 15.90
CA GLY A 19 3.00 5.08 16.58
C GLY A 19 2.59 3.86 15.75
N PRO A 20 1.66 3.03 16.25
CA PRO A 20 1.33 1.76 15.65
C PRO A 20 1.02 1.91 14.16
N CYS A 21 1.66 1.11 13.30
CA CYS A 21 1.48 1.16 11.84
C CYS A 21 -0.01 1.18 11.46
N TRP A 22 -0.84 0.38 12.13
CA TRP A 22 -2.28 0.35 11.89
C TRP A 22 -2.98 1.69 12.17
N SER A 23 -2.57 2.46 13.18
CA SER A 23 -3.20 3.74 13.50
C SER A 23 -2.82 4.83 12.51
N THR A 24 -1.58 4.84 12.05
CA THR A 24 -1.07 5.84 11.10
C THR A 24 -1.40 5.52 9.65
N TRP A 25 -1.44 4.24 9.30
CA TRP A 25 -1.67 3.79 7.93
C TRP A 25 -3.14 3.52 7.63
N GLN A 26 -4.03 3.37 8.62
CA GLN A 26 -5.45 3.10 8.36
C GLN A 26 -6.08 4.17 7.46
N PHE A 27 -5.92 5.46 7.77
CA PHE A 27 -6.50 6.52 6.94
C PHE A 27 -5.97 6.56 5.49
N PRO A 28 -4.65 6.57 5.24
CA PRO A 28 -4.13 6.57 3.87
C PRO A 28 -4.45 5.26 3.12
N ILE A 29 -4.49 4.11 3.80
CA ILE A 29 -4.87 2.81 3.22
C ILE A 29 -6.34 2.82 2.79
N GLU A 30 -7.25 3.29 3.64
CA GLU A 30 -8.68 3.39 3.32
C GLU A 30 -8.93 4.32 2.14
N ARG A 31 -8.22 5.47 2.10
CA ARG A 31 -8.28 6.41 0.97
C ARG A 31 -7.70 5.80 -0.31
N LEU A 32 -6.59 5.07 -0.22
CA LEU A 32 -5.98 4.38 -1.36
C LEU A 32 -6.95 3.32 -1.92
N PHE A 33 -7.52 2.46 -1.07
CA PHE A 33 -8.46 1.43 -1.51
C PHE A 33 -9.76 2.04 -2.04
N GLY A 34 -10.28 3.09 -1.42
CA GLY A 34 -11.44 3.83 -1.92
C GLY A 34 -11.23 4.43 -3.32
N MET A 35 -10.01 4.84 -3.66
CA MET A 35 -9.65 5.25 -5.03
C MET A 35 -9.35 4.05 -5.95
N LEU A 36 -8.78 2.98 -5.43
CA LEU A 36 -8.41 1.80 -6.22
C LEU A 36 -9.64 0.98 -6.66
N LEU A 37 -10.63 0.82 -5.78
CA LEU A 37 -11.88 0.10 -6.08
C LEU A 37 -12.58 0.57 -7.36
N PRO A 38 -12.77 1.88 -7.61
CA PRO A 38 -13.35 2.37 -8.86
C PRO A 38 -12.38 2.30 -10.05
N LEU A 39 -11.07 2.19 -9.84
CA LEU A 39 -10.11 1.96 -10.94
C LEU A 39 -10.08 0.48 -11.37
N VAL A 40 -10.42 -0.45 -10.49
CA VAL A 40 -10.58 -1.88 -10.79
C VAL A 40 -11.96 -2.13 -11.45
N GLN A 41 -12.23 -1.46 -12.57
CA GLN A 41 -13.44 -1.69 -13.37
C GLN A 41 -13.28 -2.90 -14.31
N SER A 42 -12.04 -3.28 -14.63
CA SER A 42 -11.75 -4.44 -15.47
C SER A 42 -11.82 -5.73 -14.65
N LYS A 43 -13.03 -6.30 -14.53
CA LYS A 43 -13.23 -7.66 -13.98
C LYS A 43 -12.63 -8.76 -14.86
N LEU A 44 -12.39 -8.48 -16.15
CA LEU A 44 -11.95 -9.46 -17.14
C LEU A 44 -10.42 -9.65 -17.13
N TYR A 45 -9.65 -8.57 -17.01
CA TYR A 45 -8.19 -8.61 -16.95
C TYR A 45 -7.66 -7.61 -15.90
N PRO A 46 -7.68 -7.97 -14.61
CA PRO A 46 -7.31 -7.06 -13.51
C PRO A 46 -5.81 -6.68 -13.49
N TYR A 47 -4.97 -7.39 -14.22
CA TYR A 47 -3.51 -7.17 -14.26
C TYR A 47 -3.01 -6.53 -15.55
N ASP A 48 -3.86 -6.32 -16.56
CA ASP A 48 -3.43 -5.79 -17.87
C ASP A 48 -3.18 -4.28 -17.84
N ASN A 49 -3.92 -3.56 -16.98
CA ASN A 49 -3.78 -2.11 -16.78
C ASN A 49 -2.67 -1.73 -15.77
N LEU A 50 -1.99 -2.70 -15.17
CA LEU A 50 -0.85 -2.46 -14.30
C LEU A 50 0.44 -2.57 -15.13
N ALA A 51 0.61 -1.67 -16.09
CA ALA A 51 1.86 -1.53 -16.82
C ALA A 51 2.93 -0.88 -15.93
N ASN A 52 4.09 -1.54 -15.87
CA ASN A 52 5.31 -1.18 -15.14
C ASN A 52 5.94 0.14 -15.62
#